data_AF-A0A4R9BKT6-F1
#
_entry.id   AF-A0A4R9BKT6-F1
#
_cell.length_a   1.000
_cell.length_b   1.000
_cell.length_c   1.000
_cell.angle_alpha   90.00
_cell.angle_beta   90.00
_cell.angle_gamma   90.00
#
_symmetry.space_group_name_H-M   'P 1'
#
loop_
_entity.id
_entity.type
_entity.pdbx_description
1 polymer ?
#
loop_
_entity_poly.entity_id
_entity_poly.type
_entity_poly.pdbx_seq_one_letter_code
_entity_poly.pdbx_strand_id
1 'polypeptide(L)'
;MAIMAQRVGANASVEHPLVDFAGDGYVATISDAPLVAATEGLASLAIDAAGVGKRVLLVTAPESRVTFGVLQLLAAVGAAWVVRRVDGALRDALTGRAIASFDDAFRASTTKTDAAADFFTPVPNAQPWLQVTVSVNHQARDETTLGATVELLAAQLAAALPVAWGVNEPAGLHWTRENLTRFVRGRMPNESKVYVVGRGERAMTATVRVSRSARGVTEETKLLVALGEDEASARTVIEATPAVLGRLADAQSVLIASAFLLRGRADLSIDPVLAAPPVPVAVVLGPRAVQDLKITVTDVESRFGAFRAGRPRIPSLVLPFTREGRGSWQQFVDVAAEFSAVDVARALGLPDSAADARRGGAR
;
A
#
# COMPACT_ATOMS: atom_id res chain seq x y z
N MET A 1 -6.41 8.92 -48.20
CA MET A 1 -5.92 7.53 -48.10
C MET A 1 -5.68 7.23 -46.63
N ALA A 2 -6.65 6.57 -45.99
CA ALA A 2 -6.61 6.21 -44.57
C ALA A 2 -5.70 4.99 -44.39
N ILE A 3 -4.75 5.07 -43.46
CA ILE A 3 -3.94 3.93 -43.02
C ILE A 3 -4.63 3.32 -41.80
N MET A 4 -4.84 2.01 -41.90
CA MET A 4 -5.63 1.14 -41.02
C MET A 4 -5.42 1.39 -39.53
N ALA A 5 -6.50 1.81 -38.86
CA ALA A 5 -6.71 1.49 -37.46
C ALA A 5 -6.99 -0.02 -37.37
N GLN A 6 -6.03 -0.77 -36.83
CA GLN A 6 -6.22 -2.17 -36.49
C GLN A 6 -7.33 -2.25 -35.45
N ARG A 7 -8.45 -2.89 -35.81
CA ARG A 7 -9.53 -3.26 -34.89
C ARG A 7 -8.93 -4.14 -33.80
N VAL A 8 -8.77 -3.61 -32.59
CA VAL A 8 -8.62 -4.44 -31.39
C VAL A 8 -9.94 -5.18 -31.22
N GLY A 9 -9.95 -6.47 -31.54
CA GLY A 9 -11.12 -7.32 -31.37
C GLY A 9 -11.46 -7.44 -29.89
N ALA A 10 -12.75 -7.44 -29.56
CA ALA A 10 -13.30 -7.64 -28.22
C ALA A 10 -12.98 -9.03 -27.59
N ASN A 11 -12.03 -9.77 -28.15
CA ASN A 11 -11.72 -11.16 -27.85
C ASN A 11 -10.21 -11.44 -27.76
N ALA A 12 -9.36 -10.43 -27.52
CA ALA A 12 -7.94 -10.69 -27.30
C ALA A 12 -7.75 -11.64 -26.10
N SER A 13 -7.23 -12.85 -26.36
CA SER A 13 -6.85 -13.83 -25.34
C SER A 13 -5.49 -13.47 -24.75
N VAL A 14 -5.31 -13.72 -23.46
CA VAL A 14 -3.98 -13.63 -22.82
C VAL A 14 -3.39 -15.03 -22.89
N GLU A 15 -2.38 -15.23 -23.74
CA GLU A 15 -1.61 -16.47 -23.76
C GLU A 15 -0.53 -16.40 -22.69
N HIS A 16 -0.84 -16.92 -21.49
CA HIS A 16 0.09 -16.91 -20.37
C HIS A 16 -0.05 -18.21 -19.55
N PRO A 17 1.06 -18.83 -19.10
CA PRO A 17 1.04 -20.15 -18.46
C PRO A 17 0.26 -20.22 -17.14
N LEU A 18 0.01 -19.09 -16.49
CA LEU A 18 -0.81 -19.00 -15.27
C LEU A 18 -2.30 -18.77 -15.52
N VAL A 19 -2.76 -18.74 -16.78
CA VAL A 19 -4.18 -18.60 -17.10
C VAL A 19 -4.85 -19.97 -17.04
N ASP A 20 -5.71 -20.17 -16.06
CA ASP A 20 -6.53 -21.38 -15.95
C ASP A 20 -7.83 -21.27 -16.75
N PHE A 21 -8.44 -20.08 -16.73
CA PHE A 21 -9.63 -19.77 -17.51
C PHE A 21 -9.76 -18.26 -17.74
N ALA A 22 -10.68 -17.86 -18.60
CA ALA A 22 -10.97 -16.45 -18.89
C ALA A 22 -12.49 -16.21 -18.88
N GLY A 23 -12.87 -14.98 -18.57
CA GLY A 23 -14.25 -14.50 -18.70
C GLY A 23 -14.30 -13.13 -19.35
N ASP A 24 -15.42 -12.44 -19.21
CA ASP A 24 -15.61 -11.13 -19.82
C ASP A 24 -14.77 -10.05 -19.10
N GLY A 25 -13.74 -9.53 -19.77
CA GLY A 25 -12.84 -8.51 -19.24
C GLY A 25 -11.83 -8.99 -18.18
N TYR A 26 -11.65 -10.30 -18.00
CA TYR A 26 -10.63 -10.83 -17.09
C TYR A 26 -10.02 -12.17 -17.53
N VAL A 27 -8.87 -12.49 -16.93
CA VAL A 27 -8.28 -13.82 -16.91
C VAL A 27 -8.07 -14.25 -15.46
N ALA A 28 -8.22 -15.54 -15.21
CA ALA A 28 -8.17 -16.10 -13.88
C ALA A 28 -6.98 -17.04 -13.70
N THR A 29 -6.40 -16.97 -12.51
CA THR A 29 -5.39 -17.91 -12.03
C THR A 29 -5.87 -18.52 -10.72
N ILE A 30 -5.81 -19.84 -10.63
CA ILE A 30 -6.20 -20.63 -9.47
C ILE A 30 -4.93 -21.06 -8.76
N SER A 31 -4.84 -20.77 -7.47
CA SER A 31 -3.73 -21.19 -6.62
C SER A 31 -4.24 -22.02 -5.45
N ASP A 32 -3.70 -23.22 -5.30
CA ASP A 32 -3.86 -24.09 -4.13
C ASP A 32 -2.74 -23.89 -3.10
N ALA A 33 -1.76 -23.03 -3.38
CA ALA A 33 -0.69 -22.73 -2.46
C ALA A 33 -1.22 -22.20 -1.10
N PRO A 34 -0.65 -22.65 0.03
CA PRO A 34 -1.04 -22.13 1.36
C PRO A 34 -0.63 -20.67 1.56
N LEU A 35 0.33 -20.18 0.77
CA LEU A 35 0.75 -18.78 0.74
C LEU A 35 1.07 -18.39 -0.71
N VAL A 36 0.30 -17.45 -1.25
CA VAL A 36 0.53 -16.86 -2.58
C VAL A 36 1.42 -15.63 -2.43
N ALA A 37 2.50 -15.57 -3.21
CA ALA A 37 3.45 -14.46 -3.24
C ALA A 37 3.42 -13.75 -4.60
N ALA A 38 3.95 -12.51 -4.65
CA ALA A 38 4.02 -11.69 -5.86
C ALA A 38 5.17 -12.16 -6.76
N THR A 39 5.06 -13.39 -7.25
CA THR A 39 6.07 -14.04 -8.09
C THR A 39 6.23 -13.35 -9.44
N GLU A 40 7.30 -13.67 -10.15
CA GLU A 40 7.51 -13.17 -11.52
C GLU A 40 6.33 -13.51 -12.43
N GLY A 41 5.85 -14.76 -12.37
CA GLY A 41 4.72 -15.21 -13.16
C GLY A 41 3.42 -14.46 -12.86
N LEU A 42 3.13 -14.16 -11.59
CA LEU A 42 1.93 -13.39 -11.24
C LEU A 42 2.05 -11.92 -11.69
N ALA A 43 3.25 -11.36 -11.61
CA ALA A 43 3.53 -10.02 -12.10
C ALA A 43 3.46 -9.94 -13.63
N SER A 44 4.02 -10.90 -14.36
CA SER A 44 3.94 -10.96 -15.83
C SER A 44 2.50 -11.17 -16.30
N LEU A 45 1.74 -12.06 -15.64
CA LEU A 45 0.30 -12.23 -15.92
C LEU A 45 -0.45 -10.90 -15.82
N ALA A 46 -0.17 -10.11 -14.78
CA ALA A 46 -0.82 -8.83 -14.58
C ALA A 46 -0.44 -7.81 -15.68
N ILE A 47 0.81 -7.81 -16.14
CA ILE A 47 1.29 -6.97 -17.23
C ILE A 47 0.61 -7.37 -18.55
N ASP A 48 0.61 -8.67 -18.89
CA ASP A 48 0.05 -9.18 -20.13
C ASP A 48 -1.47 -8.98 -20.20
N ALA A 49 -2.17 -9.22 -19.09
CA ALA A 49 -3.60 -8.96 -18.97
C ALA A 49 -3.91 -7.47 -19.19
N ALA A 50 -3.18 -6.57 -18.52
CA ALA A 50 -3.36 -5.13 -18.70
C ALA A 50 -3.07 -4.67 -20.13
N GLY A 51 -2.06 -5.26 -20.79
CA GLY A 51 -1.70 -4.97 -22.17
C GLY A 51 -2.81 -5.22 -23.19
N VAL A 52 -3.76 -6.11 -22.87
CA VAL A 52 -4.95 -6.39 -23.70
C VAL A 52 -6.26 -5.88 -23.06
N GLY A 53 -6.18 -5.02 -22.04
CA GLY A 53 -7.34 -4.43 -21.38
C GLY A 53 -8.13 -5.38 -20.48
N LYS A 54 -7.51 -6.47 -20.02
CA LYS A 54 -8.10 -7.44 -19.08
C LYS A 54 -7.57 -7.23 -17.66
N ARG A 55 -8.37 -7.67 -16.68
CA ARG A 55 -7.99 -7.72 -15.26
C ARG A 55 -7.62 -9.14 -14.85
N VAL A 56 -6.86 -9.26 -13.77
CA VAL A 56 -6.53 -10.56 -13.16
C VAL A 56 -7.55 -10.90 -12.07
N LEU A 57 -7.98 -12.16 -12.05
CA LEU A 57 -8.77 -12.76 -10.98
C LEU A 57 -7.95 -13.84 -10.30
N LEU A 58 -7.51 -13.60 -9.07
CA LEU A 58 -6.85 -14.61 -8.25
C LEU A 58 -7.93 -15.44 -7.52
N VAL A 59 -7.93 -16.76 -7.71
CA VAL A 59 -8.82 -17.69 -7.01
C VAL A 59 -8.01 -18.56 -6.05
N THR A 60 -8.40 -18.61 -4.78
CA THR A 60 -7.71 -19.42 -3.77
C THR A 60 -8.68 -20.26 -2.94
N ALA A 61 -8.14 -21.24 -2.21
CA ALA A 61 -8.88 -21.94 -1.16
C ALA A 61 -9.07 -21.04 0.09
N PRO A 62 -10.01 -21.36 1.01
CA PRO A 62 -10.25 -20.57 2.22
C PRO A 62 -9.03 -20.47 3.16
N GLU A 63 -8.20 -21.50 3.20
CA GLU A 63 -6.98 -21.59 4.01
C GLU A 63 -5.75 -20.93 3.36
N SER A 64 -5.83 -20.59 2.08
CA SER A 64 -4.75 -19.90 1.37
C SER A 64 -4.65 -18.46 1.85
N ARG A 65 -3.42 -18.05 2.11
CA ARG A 65 -3.08 -16.67 2.49
C ARG A 65 -2.33 -16.00 1.35
N VAL A 66 -2.22 -14.68 1.43
CA VAL A 66 -1.41 -13.90 0.48
C VAL A 66 -0.36 -13.09 1.23
N THR A 67 0.78 -12.83 0.60
CA THR A 67 1.74 -11.87 1.14
C THR A 67 1.17 -10.46 1.07
N PHE A 68 1.70 -9.56 1.90
CA PHE A 68 1.44 -8.12 1.73
C PHE A 68 1.81 -7.62 0.33
N GLY A 69 2.83 -8.23 -0.30
CA GLY A 69 3.25 -7.93 -1.65
C GLY A 69 2.19 -8.25 -2.71
N VAL A 70 1.50 -9.38 -2.61
CA VAL A 70 0.38 -9.74 -3.49
C VAL A 70 -0.77 -8.77 -3.32
N LEU A 71 -1.17 -8.46 -2.08
CA LEU A 71 -2.27 -7.51 -1.87
C LEU A 71 -2.03 -6.16 -2.52
N GLN A 72 -0.79 -5.67 -2.43
CA GLN A 72 -0.39 -4.45 -3.11
C GLN A 72 -0.29 -4.59 -4.63
N LEU A 73 0.05 -5.77 -5.16
CA LEU A 73 0.04 -6.03 -6.60
C LEU A 73 -1.40 -5.99 -7.12
N LEU A 74 -2.31 -6.73 -6.47
CA LEU A 74 -3.71 -6.82 -6.86
C LEU A 74 -4.38 -5.45 -6.86
N ALA A 75 -4.17 -4.66 -5.80
CA ALA A 75 -4.68 -3.29 -5.71
C ALA A 75 -4.13 -2.38 -6.82
N ALA A 76 -2.84 -2.51 -7.18
CA ALA A 76 -2.22 -1.67 -8.19
C ALA A 76 -2.74 -1.93 -9.62
N VAL A 77 -3.19 -3.14 -9.91
CA VAL A 77 -3.67 -3.55 -11.24
C VAL A 77 -5.19 -3.69 -11.31
N GLY A 78 -5.92 -3.35 -10.24
CA GLY A 78 -7.37 -3.50 -10.18
C GLY A 78 -7.84 -4.95 -10.30
N ALA A 79 -7.03 -5.90 -9.82
CA ALA A 79 -7.37 -7.31 -9.77
C ALA A 79 -8.36 -7.62 -8.64
N ALA A 80 -9.07 -8.74 -8.77
CA ALA A 80 -9.94 -9.28 -7.73
C ALA A 80 -9.31 -10.53 -7.09
N TRP A 81 -9.63 -10.77 -5.82
CA TRP A 81 -9.27 -11.98 -5.10
C TRP A 81 -10.54 -12.67 -4.60
N VAL A 82 -10.76 -13.89 -5.08
CA VAL A 82 -11.93 -14.71 -4.77
C VAL A 82 -11.50 -15.95 -4.01
N VAL A 83 -12.21 -16.25 -2.93
CA VAL A 83 -12.12 -17.53 -2.24
C VAL A 83 -13.15 -18.47 -2.83
N ARG A 84 -12.71 -19.67 -3.22
CA ARG A 84 -13.58 -20.77 -3.61
C ARG A 84 -13.55 -21.84 -2.52
N ARG A 85 -14.71 -22.08 -1.90
CA ARG A 85 -14.89 -23.11 -0.88
C ARG A 85 -14.97 -24.52 -1.50
N VAL A 86 -14.86 -25.54 -0.65
CA VAL A 86 -14.97 -26.96 -1.04
C VAL A 86 -16.34 -27.29 -1.64
N ASP A 87 -17.41 -26.62 -1.19
CA ASP A 87 -18.77 -26.74 -1.72
C ASP A 87 -18.96 -26.01 -3.07
N GLY A 88 -17.92 -25.36 -3.59
CA GLY A 88 -17.93 -24.59 -4.83
C GLY A 88 -18.42 -23.15 -4.68
N ALA A 89 -18.88 -22.74 -3.50
CA ALA A 89 -19.33 -21.37 -3.28
C ALA A 89 -18.17 -20.37 -3.36
N LEU A 90 -18.47 -19.19 -3.93
CA LEU A 90 -17.50 -18.14 -4.17
C LEU A 90 -17.78 -16.94 -3.25
N ARG A 91 -16.71 -16.30 -2.78
CA ARG A 91 -16.81 -15.01 -2.11
C ARG A 91 -15.61 -14.13 -2.40
N ASP A 92 -15.83 -12.82 -2.33
CA ASP A 92 -14.74 -11.86 -2.34
C ASP A 92 -13.89 -12.02 -1.07
N ALA A 93 -12.57 -12.09 -1.24
CA ALA A 93 -11.65 -12.38 -0.14
C ALA A 93 -11.53 -11.23 0.87
N LEU A 94 -11.73 -9.98 0.43
CA LEU A 94 -11.50 -8.78 1.24
C LEU A 94 -12.78 -8.24 1.87
N THR A 95 -13.92 -8.45 1.22
CA THR A 95 -15.23 -7.94 1.64
C THR A 95 -16.16 -9.03 2.17
N GLY A 96 -15.83 -10.30 1.93
CA GLY A 96 -16.64 -11.45 2.35
C GLY A 96 -17.92 -11.66 1.53
N ARG A 97 -18.21 -10.74 0.60
CA ARG A 97 -19.41 -10.75 -0.24
C ARG A 97 -19.53 -12.05 -1.02
N ALA A 98 -20.68 -12.72 -0.92
CA ALA A 98 -21.01 -13.85 -1.75
C ALA A 98 -21.02 -13.47 -3.24
N ILE A 99 -20.46 -14.35 -4.07
CA ILE A 99 -20.33 -14.18 -5.52
C ILE A 99 -21.08 -15.33 -6.20
N ALA A 100 -22.02 -15.01 -7.10
CA ALA A 100 -22.80 -16.02 -7.81
C ALA A 100 -22.00 -16.69 -8.93
N SER A 101 -21.12 -15.93 -9.60
CA SER A 101 -20.24 -16.40 -10.65
C SER A 101 -18.93 -15.60 -10.71
N PHE A 102 -17.86 -16.14 -11.29
CA PHE A 102 -16.59 -15.42 -11.42
C PHE A 102 -16.71 -14.07 -12.17
N ASP A 103 -17.69 -13.93 -13.07
CA ASP A 103 -17.97 -12.68 -13.79
C ASP A 103 -18.48 -11.57 -12.85
N ASP A 104 -19.01 -11.93 -11.68
CA ASP A 104 -19.48 -10.99 -10.66
C ASP A 104 -18.38 -10.53 -9.68
N ALA A 105 -17.14 -11.02 -9.85
CA ALA A 105 -16.02 -10.71 -8.95
C ALA A 105 -15.69 -9.20 -8.94
N PHE A 106 -15.85 -8.54 -10.08
CA PHE A 106 -15.50 -7.13 -10.25
C PHE A 106 -16.68 -6.16 -10.07
N ARG A 107 -17.87 -6.67 -9.75
CA ARG A 107 -19.05 -5.83 -9.51
C ARG A 107 -18.98 -5.20 -8.13
N ALA A 108 -19.24 -3.90 -8.06
CA ALA A 108 -19.34 -3.20 -6.78
C ALA A 108 -20.52 -3.76 -5.98
N SER A 109 -20.33 -3.95 -4.67
CA SER A 109 -21.44 -4.37 -3.80
C SER A 109 -22.46 -3.25 -3.67
N THR A 110 -23.72 -3.54 -4.01
CA THR A 110 -24.84 -2.60 -3.81
C THR A 110 -25.54 -2.79 -2.47
N THR A 111 -25.20 -3.86 -1.72
CA THR A 111 -25.81 -4.19 -0.42
C THR A 111 -24.74 -4.54 0.62
N LYS A 112 -25.06 -4.27 1.89
CA LYS A 112 -24.14 -4.41 3.04
C LYS A 112 -24.23 -5.77 3.76
N THR A 113 -24.96 -6.76 3.22
CA THR A 113 -25.56 -7.78 4.10
C THR A 113 -25.50 -9.22 3.58
N ASP A 114 -24.45 -9.62 2.84
CA ASP A 114 -24.30 -11.02 2.43
C ASP A 114 -22.84 -11.50 2.52
N ALA A 115 -22.24 -11.30 3.69
CA ALA A 115 -20.91 -11.81 4.00
C ALA A 115 -21.00 -13.29 4.38
N ALA A 116 -20.21 -14.14 3.74
CA ALA A 116 -20.18 -15.57 4.03
C ALA A 116 -19.70 -15.84 5.47
N ALA A 117 -20.22 -16.89 6.12
CA ALA A 117 -19.93 -17.17 7.53
C ALA A 117 -18.43 -17.38 7.83
N ASP A 118 -17.69 -18.03 6.93
CA ASP A 118 -16.25 -18.28 7.03
C ASP A 118 -15.40 -17.00 6.92
N PHE A 119 -15.98 -15.90 6.43
CA PHE A 119 -15.31 -14.60 6.43
C PHE A 119 -15.12 -14.04 7.85
N PHE A 120 -15.91 -14.47 8.82
CA PHE A 120 -15.80 -14.02 10.21
C PHE A 120 -14.88 -14.89 11.06
N THR A 121 -14.20 -15.88 10.46
CA THR A 121 -13.25 -16.74 11.17
C THR A 121 -12.10 -15.89 11.74
N PRO A 122 -11.82 -15.98 13.06
CA PRO A 122 -10.72 -15.24 13.66
C PRO A 122 -9.36 -15.67 13.08
N VAL A 123 -8.48 -14.70 12.88
CA VAL A 123 -7.08 -14.97 12.52
C VAL A 123 -6.38 -15.64 13.72
N PRO A 124 -5.80 -16.84 13.56
CA PRO A 124 -5.07 -17.51 14.63
C PRO A 124 -3.88 -16.68 15.12
N ASN A 125 -3.73 -16.56 16.45
CA ASN A 125 -2.64 -15.84 17.11
C ASN A 125 -2.42 -14.43 16.53
N ALA A 126 -3.51 -13.71 16.28
CA ALA A 126 -3.47 -12.38 15.71
C ALA A 126 -2.79 -11.38 16.65
N GLN A 127 -1.64 -10.88 16.24
CA GLN A 127 -0.86 -9.90 16.99
C GLN A 127 -0.93 -8.51 16.36
N PRO A 128 -0.62 -7.44 17.11
CA PRO A 128 -0.59 -6.09 16.59
C PRO A 128 0.41 -5.94 15.44
N TRP A 129 -0.04 -5.29 14.37
CA TRP A 129 0.78 -4.89 13.24
C TRP A 129 0.86 -3.37 13.14
N LEU A 130 2.03 -2.86 12.77
CA LEU A 130 2.18 -1.46 12.41
C LEU A 130 2.41 -1.36 10.90
N GLN A 131 1.45 -0.74 10.19
CA GLN A 131 1.63 -0.37 8.79
C GLN A 131 2.01 1.10 8.70
N VAL A 132 3.12 1.38 8.03
CA VAL A 132 3.60 2.75 7.79
C VAL A 132 3.71 2.99 6.29
N THR A 133 3.08 4.04 5.80
CA THR A 133 3.22 4.51 4.43
C THR A 133 3.90 5.87 4.44
N VAL A 134 4.97 6.04 3.68
CA VAL A 134 5.71 7.30 3.58
C VAL A 134 5.97 7.61 2.12
N SER A 135 5.66 8.83 1.71
CA SER A 135 6.10 9.39 0.43
C SER A 135 7.13 10.46 0.70
N VAL A 136 8.33 10.32 0.13
CA VAL A 136 9.40 11.32 0.18
C VAL A 136 9.76 11.79 -1.22
N ASN A 137 10.17 13.05 -1.35
CA ASN A 137 10.65 13.59 -2.61
C ASN A 137 12.17 13.78 -2.57
N HIS A 138 12.83 13.30 -3.61
CA HIS A 138 14.24 13.50 -3.85
C HIS A 138 14.45 14.47 -5.00
N GLN A 139 15.50 15.29 -4.91
CA GLN A 139 15.96 16.01 -6.08
C GLN A 139 16.54 15.01 -7.09
N ALA A 140 16.39 15.30 -8.38
CA ALA A 140 16.96 14.45 -9.42
C ALA A 140 18.40 14.90 -9.69
N ARG A 141 19.33 14.39 -8.88
CA ARG A 141 20.77 14.64 -8.99
C ARG A 141 21.52 13.31 -9.03
N ASP A 142 22.78 13.34 -9.45
CA ASP A 142 23.59 12.13 -9.57
C ASP A 142 23.91 11.52 -8.20
N GLU A 143 23.98 12.34 -7.16
CA GLU A 143 24.22 11.91 -5.78
C GLU A 143 22.96 11.35 -5.09
N THR A 144 21.79 11.44 -5.73
CA THR A 144 20.53 10.98 -5.14
C THR A 144 20.56 9.49 -4.91
N THR A 145 20.40 9.12 -3.63
CA THR A 145 20.44 7.75 -3.15
C THR A 145 19.14 7.38 -2.45
N LEU A 146 18.49 6.32 -2.90
CA LEU A 146 17.18 5.84 -2.43
C LEU A 146 17.33 4.86 -1.24
N GLY A 147 16.22 4.48 -0.61
CA GLY A 147 16.17 3.40 0.39
C GLY A 147 16.44 3.83 1.84
N ALA A 148 16.81 5.09 2.09
CA ALA A 148 17.01 5.61 3.44
C ALA A 148 15.74 5.52 4.30
N THR A 149 14.57 5.69 3.67
CA THR A 149 13.27 5.61 4.36
C THR A 149 13.05 4.21 4.93
N VAL A 150 13.29 3.17 4.14
CA VAL A 150 13.17 1.78 4.60
C VAL A 150 14.16 1.48 5.72
N GLU A 151 15.43 1.88 5.59
CA GLU A 151 16.45 1.64 6.62
C GLU A 151 16.07 2.28 7.96
N LEU A 152 15.63 3.54 7.94
CA LEU A 152 15.21 4.25 9.15
C LEU A 152 14.00 3.57 9.80
N LEU A 153 12.96 3.27 9.02
CA LEU A 153 11.74 2.67 9.57
C LEU A 153 11.99 1.24 10.07
N ALA A 154 12.76 0.43 9.34
CA ALA A 154 13.13 -0.93 9.76
C ALA A 154 13.91 -0.91 11.08
N ALA A 155 14.91 -0.03 11.19
CA ALA A 155 15.71 0.07 12.40
C ALA A 155 14.89 0.54 13.60
N GLN A 156 14.00 1.53 13.41
CA GLN A 156 13.31 2.20 14.51
C GLN A 156 12.00 1.53 14.94
N LEU A 157 11.31 0.83 14.02
CA LEU A 157 10.00 0.24 14.30
C LEU A 157 10.05 -1.29 14.35
N ALA A 158 10.95 -1.91 13.58
CA ALA A 158 11.10 -3.36 13.55
C ALA A 158 12.32 -3.87 14.33
N ALA A 159 13.21 -2.98 14.80
CA ALA A 159 14.52 -3.37 15.32
C ALA A 159 15.21 -4.37 14.36
N ALA A 160 15.15 -4.04 13.07
CA ALA A 160 15.60 -4.88 11.98
C ALA A 160 16.38 -4.06 10.95
N LEU A 161 17.08 -4.77 10.07
CA LEU A 161 17.74 -4.19 8.91
C LEU A 161 17.15 -4.79 7.63
N PRO A 162 16.95 -4.01 6.57
CA PRO A 162 16.67 -4.59 5.25
C PRO A 162 17.88 -5.43 4.80
N VAL A 163 17.61 -6.66 4.36
CA VAL A 163 18.66 -7.63 3.99
C VAL A 163 18.58 -8.06 2.53
N ALA A 164 17.38 -8.03 1.96
CA ALA A 164 17.17 -8.36 0.55
C ALA A 164 16.03 -7.57 -0.07
N TRP A 165 16.08 -7.43 -1.40
CA TRP A 165 15.04 -6.85 -2.24
C TRP A 165 14.85 -7.64 -3.54
N GLY A 166 13.78 -7.36 -4.26
CA GLY A 166 13.51 -7.95 -5.58
C GLY A 166 12.39 -7.22 -6.31
N VAL A 167 12.26 -7.44 -7.62
CA VAL A 167 11.12 -6.94 -8.42
C VAL A 167 9.87 -7.81 -8.27
N ASN A 168 10.05 -8.95 -7.62
CA ASN A 168 9.10 -10.01 -7.34
C ASN A 168 9.45 -10.64 -5.98
N GLU A 169 8.54 -11.41 -5.43
CA GLU A 169 8.77 -12.27 -4.27
C GLU A 169 9.13 -13.70 -4.72
N PRO A 170 10.02 -14.41 -4.00
CA PRO A 170 10.79 -13.94 -2.86
C PRO A 170 11.91 -12.95 -3.27
N ALA A 171 12.17 -11.96 -2.40
CA ALA A 171 13.24 -11.00 -2.59
C ALA A 171 14.62 -11.69 -2.50
N GLY A 172 15.31 -11.83 -3.64
CA GLY A 172 16.57 -12.58 -3.74
C GLY A 172 17.85 -11.73 -3.87
N LEU A 173 17.75 -10.43 -4.13
CA LEU A 173 18.91 -9.56 -4.32
C LEU A 173 19.36 -8.95 -3.01
N HIS A 174 20.67 -8.91 -2.76
CA HIS A 174 21.21 -8.33 -1.53
C HIS A 174 20.87 -6.83 -1.41
N TRP A 175 20.42 -6.44 -0.21
CA TRP A 175 20.12 -5.03 0.09
C TRP A 175 21.39 -4.20 0.20
N THR A 176 21.54 -3.26 -0.73
CA THR A 176 22.31 -2.03 -0.51
C THR A 176 21.56 -0.88 -1.17
N ARG A 177 21.63 0.31 -0.58
CA ARG A 177 21.07 1.53 -1.19
C ARG A 177 21.64 1.79 -2.58
N GLU A 178 22.91 1.45 -2.79
CA GLU A 178 23.57 1.57 -4.09
C GLU A 178 22.93 0.66 -5.15
N ASN A 179 22.69 -0.61 -4.83
CA ASN A 179 22.09 -1.57 -5.76
C ASN A 179 20.66 -1.15 -6.13
N LEU A 180 19.85 -0.79 -5.13
CA LEU A 180 18.50 -0.28 -5.35
C LEU A 180 18.52 0.98 -6.22
N THR A 181 19.39 1.94 -5.89
CA THR A 181 19.49 3.21 -6.62
C THR A 181 19.93 2.97 -8.07
N ARG A 182 20.93 2.11 -8.30
CA ARG A 182 21.42 1.76 -9.64
C ARG A 182 20.31 1.14 -10.49
N PHE A 183 19.57 0.18 -9.93
CA PHE A 183 18.46 -0.49 -10.60
C PHE A 183 17.37 0.52 -11.01
N VAL A 184 16.89 1.32 -10.05
CA VAL A 184 15.85 2.32 -10.31
C VAL A 184 16.30 3.34 -11.35
N ARG A 185 17.55 3.84 -11.23
CA ARG A 185 18.12 4.81 -12.17
C ARG A 185 18.18 4.26 -13.60
N GLY A 186 18.58 3.00 -13.78
CA GLY A 186 18.64 2.35 -15.09
C GLY A 186 17.26 2.18 -15.76
N ARG A 187 16.17 2.23 -15.00
CA ARG A 187 14.80 2.13 -15.52
C ARG A 187 14.14 3.48 -15.80
N MET A 188 14.69 4.58 -15.29
CA MET A 188 14.10 5.91 -15.47
C MET A 188 13.97 6.26 -16.97
N PRO A 189 12.84 6.85 -17.41
CA PRO A 189 11.75 7.41 -16.59
C PRO A 189 10.67 6.42 -16.15
N ASN A 190 10.79 5.13 -16.49
CA ASN A 190 9.80 4.13 -16.12
C ASN A 190 9.80 3.91 -14.60
N GLU A 191 8.59 3.75 -14.06
CA GLU A 191 8.42 3.45 -12.64
C GLU A 191 9.06 2.11 -12.27
N SER A 192 9.54 2.04 -11.03
CA SER A 192 10.03 0.83 -10.41
C SER A 192 9.29 0.54 -9.12
N LYS A 193 8.81 -0.70 -8.95
CA LYS A 193 8.31 -1.22 -7.67
C LYS A 193 9.20 -2.38 -7.26
N VAL A 194 9.65 -2.37 -6.01
CA VAL A 194 10.45 -3.46 -5.43
C VAL A 194 9.83 -3.92 -4.12
N TYR A 195 10.05 -5.19 -3.80
CA TYR A 195 9.73 -5.82 -2.52
C TYR A 195 11.00 -5.88 -1.69
N VAL A 196 10.89 -5.65 -0.39
CA VAL A 196 12.01 -5.59 0.55
C VAL A 196 11.67 -6.42 1.77
N VAL A 197 12.62 -7.25 2.20
CA VAL A 197 12.51 -8.06 3.42
C VAL A 197 13.59 -7.66 4.40
N GLY A 198 13.20 -7.56 5.67
CA GLY A 198 14.11 -7.27 6.77
C GLY A 198 14.43 -8.51 7.59
N ARG A 199 15.53 -8.44 8.34
CA ARG A 199 15.90 -9.41 9.38
C ARG A 199 16.24 -8.66 10.66
N GLY A 200 15.71 -9.11 11.78
CA GLY A 200 15.89 -8.49 13.09
C GLY A 200 14.97 -9.10 14.13
N GLU A 201 14.67 -8.35 15.18
CA GLU A 201 13.81 -8.81 16.29
C GLU A 201 12.36 -9.01 15.85
N ARG A 202 11.84 -8.12 15.00
CA ARG A 202 10.45 -8.17 14.51
C ARG A 202 10.42 -8.52 13.03
N ALA A 203 9.45 -9.36 12.65
CA ALA A 203 9.18 -9.61 11.24
C ALA A 203 8.73 -8.31 10.56
N MET A 204 9.31 -8.04 9.38
CA MET A 204 8.93 -6.88 8.57
C MET A 204 9.00 -7.21 7.07
N THR A 205 8.08 -6.62 6.32
CA THR A 205 8.11 -6.60 4.86
C THR A 205 7.77 -5.19 4.38
N ALA A 206 8.38 -4.77 3.28
CA ALA A 206 8.09 -3.49 2.68
C ALA A 206 8.01 -3.56 1.16
N THR A 207 7.36 -2.57 0.58
CA THR A 207 7.49 -2.26 -0.84
C THR A 207 7.98 -0.84 -1.01
N VAL A 208 8.83 -0.64 -2.00
CA VAL A 208 9.29 0.69 -2.42
C VAL A 208 8.86 0.91 -3.86
N ARG A 209 8.07 1.95 -4.10
CA ARG A 209 7.68 2.42 -5.42
C ARG A 209 8.42 3.72 -5.70
N VAL A 210 9.07 3.81 -6.85
CA VAL A 210 9.86 4.98 -7.24
C VAL A 210 9.48 5.44 -8.63
N SER A 211 9.08 6.70 -8.74
CA SER A 211 8.60 7.30 -9.98
C SER A 211 9.16 8.71 -10.21
N ARG A 212 9.19 9.13 -11.47
CA ARG A 212 9.47 10.52 -11.82
C ARG A 212 8.31 11.41 -11.39
N SER A 213 8.64 12.56 -10.83
CA SER A 213 7.69 13.64 -10.57
C SER A 213 8.16 14.91 -11.28
N ALA A 214 7.27 15.89 -11.41
CA ALA A 214 7.61 17.21 -11.94
C ALA A 214 8.72 17.92 -11.14
N ARG A 215 9.02 17.46 -9.91
CA ARG A 215 9.95 18.10 -8.98
C ARG A 215 11.10 17.19 -8.55
N GLY A 216 11.31 16.08 -9.27
CA GLY A 216 12.42 15.16 -9.04
C GLY A 216 11.99 13.70 -9.11
N VAL A 217 12.22 12.98 -8.02
CA VAL A 217 11.92 11.54 -7.89
C VAL A 217 11.13 11.34 -6.61
N THR A 218 9.97 10.72 -6.71
CA THR A 218 9.17 10.36 -5.54
C THR A 218 9.49 8.92 -5.16
N GLU A 219 9.82 8.69 -3.88
CA GLU A 219 9.97 7.35 -3.28
C GLU A 219 8.81 7.14 -2.29
N GLU A 220 7.96 6.16 -2.57
CA GLU A 220 6.88 5.73 -1.70
C GLU A 220 7.26 4.38 -1.06
N THR A 221 7.36 4.36 0.27
CA THR A 221 7.60 3.16 1.06
C THR A 221 6.33 2.76 1.78
N LYS A 222 5.92 1.50 1.65
CA LYS A 222 4.91 0.87 2.51
C LYS A 222 5.56 -0.24 3.29
N LEU A 223 5.66 -0.07 4.60
CA LEU A 223 6.24 -1.02 5.55
C LEU A 223 5.11 -1.64 6.38
N LEU A 224 5.20 -2.94 6.61
CA LEU A 224 4.39 -3.67 7.57
C LEU A 224 5.31 -4.38 8.56
N VAL A 225 5.03 -4.21 9.86
CA VAL A 225 5.82 -4.77 10.96
C VAL A 225 4.91 -5.53 11.92
N ALA A 226 5.32 -6.72 12.32
CA ALA A 226 4.67 -7.49 13.37
C ALA A 226 5.25 -7.09 14.73
N LEU A 227 4.45 -6.51 15.62
CA LEU A 227 4.96 -5.94 16.87
C LEU A 227 5.25 -6.98 17.97
N GLY A 228 4.83 -8.22 17.79
CA GLY A 228 4.93 -9.30 18.78
C GLY A 228 3.67 -9.43 19.64
N GLU A 229 3.61 -10.52 20.41
CA GLU A 229 2.50 -10.82 21.32
C GLU A 229 2.58 -10.05 22.64
N ASP A 230 3.77 -9.56 23.03
CA ASP A 230 3.95 -8.75 24.23
C ASP A 230 3.33 -7.35 24.05
N GLU A 231 2.18 -7.15 24.69
CA GLU A 231 1.41 -5.90 24.59
C GLU A 231 2.18 -4.67 25.11
N ALA A 232 3.06 -4.84 26.10
CA ALA A 232 3.82 -3.73 26.66
C ALA A 232 4.91 -3.24 25.67
N SER A 233 5.66 -4.18 25.09
CA SER A 233 6.62 -3.88 24.03
C SER A 233 5.92 -3.30 22.79
N ALA A 234 4.81 -3.88 22.36
CA ALA A 234 4.04 -3.38 21.22
C ALA A 234 3.56 -1.94 21.44
N ARG A 235 3.00 -1.64 22.63
CA ARG A 235 2.54 -0.31 23.02
C ARG A 235 3.67 0.72 22.97
N THR A 236 4.84 0.36 23.51
CA THR A 236 6.03 1.23 23.48
C THR A 236 6.39 1.66 22.05
N VAL A 237 6.36 0.73 21.08
CA VAL A 237 6.64 1.04 19.67
C VAL A 237 5.55 1.92 19.06
N ILE A 238 4.28 1.65 19.36
CA ILE A 238 3.14 2.45 18.88
C ILE A 238 3.25 3.89 19.37
N GLU A 239 3.52 4.09 20.66
CA GLU A 239 3.66 5.42 21.27
C GLU A 239 4.89 6.17 20.75
N ALA A 240 5.98 5.46 20.42
CA ALA A 240 7.17 6.06 19.82
C ALA A 240 7.00 6.40 18.33
N THR A 241 6.01 5.82 17.63
CA THR A 241 5.84 5.94 16.18
C THR A 241 5.75 7.40 15.68
N PRO A 242 4.97 8.32 16.29
CA PRO A 242 4.96 9.72 15.88
C PRO A 242 6.37 10.35 15.90
N ALA A 243 7.15 10.09 16.95
CA ALA A 243 8.52 10.62 17.06
C ALA A 243 9.46 10.02 16.02
N VAL A 244 9.29 8.75 15.64
CA VAL A 244 10.04 8.11 14.54
C VAL A 244 9.73 8.81 13.21
N LEU A 245 8.46 9.10 12.93
CA LEU A 245 8.06 9.83 11.74
C LEU A 245 8.57 11.29 11.74
N GLY A 246 8.67 11.91 12.92
CA GLY A 246 9.34 13.20 13.10
C GLY A 246 10.81 13.16 12.69
N ARG A 247 11.57 12.17 13.18
CA ARG A 247 12.99 11.97 12.78
C ARG A 247 13.13 11.74 11.28
N LEU A 248 12.19 11.04 10.66
CA LEU A 248 12.17 10.85 9.21
C LEU A 248 11.96 12.18 8.47
N ALA A 249 11.08 13.04 8.98
CA ALA A 249 10.85 14.39 8.44
C ALA A 249 12.03 15.35 8.68
N ASP A 250 12.83 15.12 9.73
CA ASP A 250 14.11 15.82 9.94
C ASP A 250 15.16 15.41 8.90
N ALA A 251 15.21 14.10 8.60
CA ALA A 251 16.21 13.52 7.70
C ALA A 251 15.88 13.67 6.21
N GLN A 252 14.58 13.72 5.84
CA GLN A 252 14.13 13.64 4.46
C GLN A 252 13.02 14.63 4.13
N SER A 253 12.89 14.97 2.84
CA SER A 253 11.80 15.80 2.34
C SER A 253 10.51 14.98 2.20
N VAL A 254 9.88 14.69 3.34
CA VAL A 254 8.59 13.98 3.40
C VAL A 254 7.51 14.81 2.69
N LEU A 255 6.73 14.18 1.84
CA LEU A 255 5.50 14.73 1.26
C LEU A 255 4.32 14.45 2.19
N ILE A 256 4.16 13.19 2.56
CA ILE A 256 3.19 12.71 3.53
C ILE A 256 3.70 11.41 4.16
N ALA A 257 3.32 11.18 5.41
CA ALA A 257 3.42 9.85 6.02
C ALA A 257 2.16 9.52 6.80
N SER A 258 1.87 8.25 6.96
CA SER A 258 0.79 7.76 7.82
C SER A 258 1.20 6.45 8.48
N ALA A 259 0.72 6.24 9.70
CA ALA A 259 0.88 5.01 10.44
C ALA A 259 -0.48 4.54 10.97
N PHE A 260 -0.76 3.25 10.77
CA PHE A 260 -1.97 2.60 11.24
C PHE A 260 -1.62 1.31 11.97
N LEU A 261 -2.35 1.06 13.04
CA LEU A 261 -2.33 -0.19 13.77
C LEU A 261 -3.35 -1.14 13.14
N LEU A 262 -2.91 -2.34 12.81
CA LEU A 262 -3.75 -3.45 12.35
C LEU A 262 -3.52 -4.65 13.26
N ARG A 263 -4.15 -5.79 12.93
CA ARG A 263 -3.84 -7.08 13.54
C ARG A 263 -3.76 -8.15 12.47
N GLY A 264 -2.86 -9.10 12.67
CA GLY A 264 -2.72 -10.25 11.78
C GLY A 264 -1.66 -11.23 12.26
N ARG A 265 -1.26 -12.14 11.38
CA ARG A 265 -0.33 -13.24 11.69
C ARG A 265 1.11 -12.78 11.96
N ALA A 266 1.89 -13.63 12.63
CA ALA A 266 3.28 -13.30 12.92
C ALA A 266 4.21 -13.24 11.70
N ASP A 267 3.88 -13.97 10.65
CA ASP A 267 4.63 -14.02 9.38
C ASP A 267 4.21 -12.95 8.36
N LEU A 268 3.33 -12.01 8.75
CA LEU A 268 2.82 -10.92 7.90
C LEU A 268 2.02 -11.37 6.67
N SER A 269 1.60 -12.64 6.63
CA SER A 269 0.65 -13.12 5.65
C SER A 269 -0.77 -12.73 6.02
N ILE A 270 -1.61 -12.55 5.00
CA ILE A 270 -2.96 -12.00 5.12
C ILE A 270 -3.96 -13.08 4.76
N ASP A 271 -4.81 -13.41 5.72
CA ASP A 271 -5.93 -14.35 5.58
C ASP A 271 -7.11 -13.67 4.85
N PRO A 272 -7.92 -14.43 4.09
CA PRO A 272 -9.10 -13.92 3.40
C PRO A 272 -10.31 -13.83 4.36
N VAL A 273 -10.14 -13.16 5.49
CA VAL A 273 -11.17 -12.99 6.54
C VAL A 273 -11.34 -11.51 6.88
N LEU A 274 -12.37 -11.19 7.64
CA LEU A 274 -12.67 -9.82 8.05
C LEU A 274 -11.51 -9.25 8.87
N ALA A 275 -10.78 -8.31 8.27
CA ALA A 275 -9.81 -7.51 8.98
C ALA A 275 -10.51 -6.55 9.95
N ALA A 276 -9.99 -6.45 11.17
CA ALA A 276 -10.40 -5.38 12.07
C ALA A 276 -10.09 -4.02 11.42
N PRO A 277 -10.95 -3.00 11.58
CA PRO A 277 -10.68 -1.67 11.05
C PRO A 277 -9.33 -1.14 11.55
N PRO A 278 -8.48 -0.58 10.67
CA PRO A 278 -7.17 -0.06 11.07
C PRO A 278 -7.34 1.10 12.04
N VAL A 279 -6.52 1.18 13.09
CA VAL A 279 -6.57 2.28 14.06
C VAL A 279 -5.50 3.31 13.70
N PRO A 280 -5.86 4.58 13.42
CA PRO A 280 -4.87 5.62 13.13
C PRO A 280 -3.89 5.83 14.28
N VAL A 281 -2.59 5.88 13.99
CA VAL A 281 -1.53 6.14 14.98
C VAL A 281 -0.97 7.54 14.81
N ALA A 282 -0.57 7.90 13.59
CA ALA A 282 -0.06 9.23 13.29
C ALA A 282 -0.13 9.56 11.79
N VAL A 283 -0.11 10.85 11.47
CA VAL A 283 0.12 11.38 10.12
C VAL A 283 1.23 12.42 10.15
N VAL A 284 2.01 12.50 9.08
CA VAL A 284 2.93 13.62 8.83
C VAL A 284 2.47 14.37 7.60
N LEU A 285 2.29 15.68 7.74
CA LEU A 285 2.14 16.59 6.62
C LEU A 285 3.50 17.21 6.31
N GLY A 286 4.00 16.95 5.10
CA GLY A 286 5.25 17.52 4.64
C GLY A 286 5.22 19.05 4.56
N PRO A 287 6.39 19.71 4.44
CA PRO A 287 6.47 21.17 4.49
C PRO A 287 5.70 21.84 3.35
N ARG A 288 5.56 21.16 2.21
CA ARG A 288 4.75 21.64 1.09
C ARG A 288 3.26 21.55 1.37
N ALA A 289 2.79 20.45 1.93
CA ALA A 289 1.38 20.31 2.31
C ALA A 289 1.00 21.41 3.32
N VAL A 290 1.86 21.68 4.30
CA VAL A 290 1.69 22.78 5.27
C VAL A 290 1.56 24.15 4.59
N GLN A 291 2.36 24.41 3.54
CA GLN A 291 2.28 25.65 2.77
C GLN A 291 1.06 25.74 1.88
N ASP A 292 0.82 24.71 1.07
CA ASP A 292 -0.22 24.69 0.04
C ASP A 292 -1.62 24.74 0.68
N LEU A 293 -1.78 24.07 1.84
CA LEU A 293 -2.99 24.10 2.66
C LEU A 293 -3.08 25.34 3.57
N LYS A 294 -2.06 26.22 3.56
CA LYS A 294 -1.98 27.43 4.41
C LYS A 294 -2.23 27.13 5.89
N ILE A 295 -1.66 26.04 6.38
CA ILE A 295 -1.90 25.57 7.75
C ILE A 295 -1.30 26.55 8.75
N THR A 296 -2.11 27.03 9.68
CA THR A 296 -1.64 27.78 10.84
C THR A 296 -1.04 26.81 11.84
N VAL A 297 0.29 26.66 11.82
CA VAL A 297 1.01 25.66 12.64
C VAL A 297 0.62 25.72 14.12
N THR A 298 0.62 26.90 14.73
CA THR A 298 0.28 27.07 16.15
C THR A 298 -1.15 26.63 16.48
N ASP A 299 -2.09 26.82 15.55
CA ASP A 299 -3.47 26.39 15.72
C ASP A 299 -3.55 24.85 15.77
N VAL A 300 -2.89 24.20 14.81
CA VAL A 300 -2.86 22.74 14.73
C VAL A 300 -2.11 22.10 15.91
N GLU A 301 -1.02 22.71 16.38
CA GLU A 301 -0.32 22.29 17.60
C GLU A 301 -1.26 22.32 18.82
N SER A 302 -1.99 23.42 19.01
CA SER A 302 -2.86 23.58 20.18
C SER A 302 -4.12 22.69 20.13
N ARG A 303 -4.78 22.61 18.97
CA ARG A 303 -6.03 21.85 18.80
C ARG A 303 -5.78 20.35 18.70
N PHE A 304 -4.81 19.95 17.88
CA PHE A 304 -4.60 18.53 17.54
C PHE A 304 -3.39 17.91 18.23
N GLY A 305 -2.59 18.70 18.97
CA GLY A 305 -1.39 18.18 19.64
C GLY A 305 -0.29 17.82 18.64
N ALA A 306 -0.30 18.47 17.48
CA ALA A 306 0.76 18.32 16.51
C ALA A 306 2.08 18.88 17.04
N PHE A 307 3.18 18.42 16.47
CA PHE A 307 4.50 19.01 16.70
C PHE A 307 5.26 19.18 15.39
N ARG A 308 6.19 20.12 15.38
CA ARG A 308 7.02 20.45 14.22
C ARG A 308 8.15 19.44 14.06
N ALA A 309 8.45 19.10 12.81
CA ALA A 309 9.66 18.39 12.41
C ALA A 309 10.22 19.01 11.12
N GLY A 310 11.44 18.67 10.75
CA GLY A 310 12.11 19.20 9.57
C GLY A 310 12.66 20.62 9.79
N ARG A 311 12.65 21.41 8.70
CA ARG A 311 13.33 22.71 8.69
C ARG A 311 12.50 23.77 9.43
N PRO A 312 13.10 24.61 10.30
CA PRO A 312 12.35 25.59 11.11
C PRO A 312 11.50 26.59 10.32
N ARG A 313 11.96 27.01 9.13
CA ARG A 313 11.28 28.02 8.30
C ARG A 313 10.00 27.49 7.66
N ILE A 314 9.96 26.20 7.33
CA ILE A 314 8.82 25.53 6.71
C ILE A 314 8.81 24.12 7.29
N PRO A 315 8.21 23.93 8.48
CA PRO A 315 8.25 22.64 9.15
C PRO A 315 7.27 21.66 8.49
N SER A 316 7.60 20.38 8.57
CA SER A 316 6.60 19.32 8.54
C SER A 316 5.82 19.34 9.85
N LEU A 317 4.56 18.87 9.82
CA LEU A 317 3.76 18.69 11.02
C LEU A 317 3.49 17.21 11.25
N VAL A 318 3.77 16.73 12.46
CA VAL A 318 3.42 15.38 12.90
C VAL A 318 2.17 15.47 13.77
N LEU A 319 1.14 14.72 13.41
CA LEU A 319 -0.17 14.65 14.06
C LEU A 319 -0.31 13.27 14.72
N PRO A 320 -0.09 13.15 16.04
CA PRO A 320 -0.34 11.91 16.76
C PRO A 320 -1.84 11.73 17.04
N PHE A 321 -2.33 10.49 16.92
CA PHE A 321 -3.71 10.10 17.26
C PHE A 321 -3.79 9.19 18.50
N THR A 322 -2.68 9.05 19.22
CA THR A 322 -2.54 8.21 20.43
C THR A 322 -2.72 9.02 21.72
N ARG A 323 -3.30 10.22 21.65
CA ARG A 323 -3.50 11.07 22.85
C ARG A 323 -4.50 10.43 23.80
N GLU A 324 -4.18 10.44 25.09
CA GLU A 324 -5.07 9.93 26.14
C GLU A 324 -6.41 10.68 26.20
N GLY A 325 -7.46 9.97 26.64
CA GLY A 325 -8.79 10.56 26.86
C GLY A 325 -9.64 10.80 25.61
N ARG A 326 -9.15 10.49 24.39
CA ARG A 326 -9.93 10.52 23.15
C ARG A 326 -9.64 9.30 22.28
N GLY A 327 -10.67 8.74 21.63
CA GLY A 327 -10.48 7.64 20.67
C GLY A 327 -9.70 8.10 19.43
N SER A 328 -8.70 7.32 18.99
CA SER A 328 -7.84 7.65 17.84
C SER A 328 -8.61 7.94 16.55
N TRP A 329 -9.72 7.23 16.33
CA TRP A 329 -10.61 7.50 15.21
C TRP A 329 -11.27 8.87 15.27
N GLN A 330 -11.71 9.32 16.45
CA GLN A 330 -12.26 10.66 16.61
C GLN A 330 -11.20 11.72 16.33
N GLN A 331 -9.98 11.53 16.85
CA GLN A 331 -8.87 12.45 16.61
C GLN A 331 -8.53 12.54 15.11
N PHE A 332 -8.53 11.40 14.41
CA PHE A 332 -8.32 11.35 12.96
C PHE A 332 -9.44 12.04 12.17
N VAL A 333 -10.71 11.79 12.53
CA VAL A 333 -11.87 12.43 11.88
C VAL A 333 -11.86 13.94 12.10
N ASP A 334 -11.55 14.41 13.31
CA ASP A 334 -11.44 15.84 13.62
C ASP A 334 -10.38 16.52 12.74
N VAL A 335 -9.24 15.86 12.53
CA VAL A 335 -8.17 16.32 11.64
C VAL A 335 -8.59 16.27 10.16
N ALA A 336 -9.21 15.17 9.72
CA ALA A 336 -9.65 15.02 8.33
C ALA A 336 -10.74 16.05 7.94
N ALA A 337 -11.61 16.41 8.88
CA ALA A 337 -12.63 17.44 8.70
C ALA A 337 -12.02 18.85 8.51
N GLU A 338 -10.87 19.12 9.14
CA GLU A 338 -10.16 20.40 8.99
C GLU A 338 -9.56 20.56 7.59
N PHE A 339 -9.01 19.49 7.02
CA PHE A 339 -8.16 19.58 5.82
C PHE A 339 -8.83 19.21 4.50
N SER A 340 -10.09 18.75 4.49
CA SER A 340 -10.85 18.27 3.31
C SER A 340 -10.13 17.23 2.42
N ALA A 341 -10.82 16.18 1.98
CA ALA A 341 -10.21 15.14 1.14
C ALA A 341 -9.65 15.71 -0.19
N VAL A 342 -10.26 16.79 -0.70
CA VAL A 342 -9.86 17.46 -1.94
C VAL A 342 -8.58 18.26 -1.74
N ASP A 343 -8.44 18.96 -0.63
CA ASP A 343 -7.25 19.78 -0.41
C ASP A 343 -6.04 18.90 -0.05
N VAL A 344 -6.24 17.77 0.65
CA VAL A 344 -5.19 16.76 0.85
C VAL A 344 -4.76 16.13 -0.50
N ALA A 345 -5.69 15.74 -1.37
CA ALA A 345 -5.35 15.20 -2.69
C ALA A 345 -4.56 16.23 -3.54
N ARG A 346 -4.95 17.50 -3.48
CA ARG A 346 -4.25 18.62 -4.11
C ARG A 346 -2.85 18.83 -3.53
N ALA A 347 -2.70 18.77 -2.21
CA ALA A 347 -1.41 18.90 -1.50
C ALA A 347 -0.43 17.76 -1.84
N LEU A 348 -0.95 16.59 -2.21
CA LEU A 348 -0.17 15.44 -2.64
C LEU A 348 0.24 15.46 -4.12
N GLY A 349 -0.25 16.45 -4.89
CA GLY A 349 0.01 16.52 -6.33
C GLY A 349 -0.59 15.34 -7.11
N LEU A 350 -1.62 14.69 -6.56
CA LEU A 350 -2.40 13.68 -7.25
C LEU A 350 -3.34 14.39 -8.26
N PRO A 351 -3.54 13.84 -9.47
CA PRO A 351 -4.43 14.44 -10.45
C PRO A 351 -5.85 14.58 -9.89
N ASP A 352 -6.49 15.73 -10.14
CA ASP A 352 -7.89 15.98 -9.80
C ASP A 352 -8.78 14.99 -10.58
N SER A 353 -9.18 13.89 -9.93
CA SER A 353 -10.05 12.87 -10.52
C SER A 353 -11.38 13.44 -11.05
N ALA A 354 -11.85 14.54 -10.46
CA ALA A 354 -13.04 15.27 -10.90
C ALA A 354 -12.82 16.19 -12.12
N ALA A 355 -11.59 16.64 -12.38
CA ALA A 355 -11.27 17.52 -13.50
C ALA A 355 -10.92 16.72 -14.77
N ASP A 356 -10.26 15.57 -14.63
CA ASP A 356 -9.94 14.69 -15.77
C ASP A 356 -11.18 13.97 -16.33
N ALA A 357 -12.17 13.67 -15.49
CA ALA A 357 -13.47 13.14 -15.94
C ALA A 357 -14.21 14.13 -16.87
N ARG A 358 -13.98 15.45 -16.74
CA ARG A 358 -14.58 16.47 -17.62
C ARG A 358 -13.78 16.74 -18.89
N ARG A 359 -12.49 16.39 -18.92
CA ARG A 359 -11.63 16.52 -20.12
C ARG A 359 -11.60 15.27 -20.99
N GLY A 360 -11.89 14.10 -20.43
CA GLY A 360 -12.01 12.83 -21.18
C GLY A 360 -13.34 12.63 -21.91
N GLY A 361 -14.34 13.48 -21.68
CA GLY A 361 -15.67 13.39 -22.33
C GLY A 361 -15.82 14.19 -23.63
N ALA A 362 -14.75 14.83 -24.10
CA ALA A 362 -14.77 15.57 -25.36
C ALA A 362 -13.55 15.20 -26.21
N ARG A 363 -13.65 14.07 -26.92
CA ARG A 363 -13.01 13.84 -28.22
C ARG A 363 -13.60 12.64 -28.91
#